data_AF-A0A4Q3JWM6-F1
#
_entry.id   AF-A0A4Q3JWM6-F1
#
_cell.length_a   1.000
_cell.length_b   1.000
_cell.length_c   1.000
_cell.angle_alpha   90.00
_cell.angle_beta   90.00
_cell.angle_gamma   90.00
#
_symmetry.space_group_name_H-M   'P 1'
#
loop_
_entity.id
_entity.type
_entity.pdbx_description
1 polymer ?
#
loop_
_entity_poly.entity_id
_entity_poly.type
_entity_poly.pdbx_seq_one_letter_code
_entity_poly.pdbx_strand_id
1 'polypeptide(L)'
;MVRAFARGSGLLVVLTACASPRPERRAGDTAGPASALLVDPGPAVDAVSALAARPARRASGGWRRADEARPVHGVPARASEPATVAHGGTRVGLRLAGGRPVPGVRLGDETRYDGALGPGTALRLRPLASGALEDLVDLEAAPAAGERLDYVLDVSAVAGLRQVGRTVEFLDAQGTPRLRMAAPTVRGADGRVARADVELGCAHDTSPAAPWGRRRVVRAPEL
;
A
#
# COMPACT_ATOMS: atom_id res chain seq x y z
N MET A 1 13.53 -21.51 30.52
CA MET A 1 12.24 -20.88 30.87
C MET A 1 11.54 -20.51 29.57
N VAL A 2 10.44 -21.19 29.24
CA VAL A 2 9.74 -21.11 27.94
C VAL A 2 8.56 -20.14 28.06
N ARG A 3 8.46 -19.15 27.16
CA ARG A 3 7.21 -18.49 26.73
C ARG A 3 7.39 -18.09 25.26
N ALA A 4 6.81 -18.85 24.33
CA ALA A 4 5.45 -18.71 23.81
C ALA A 4 5.30 -17.45 22.93
N PHE A 5 5.54 -17.62 21.63
CA PHE A 5 5.06 -16.69 20.59
C PHE A 5 3.53 -16.68 20.62
N ALA A 6 2.94 -15.57 21.06
CA ALA A 6 1.54 -15.33 20.83
C ALA A 6 1.31 -15.08 19.33
N ARG A 7 0.42 -15.86 18.72
CA ARG A 7 -0.35 -15.38 17.57
C ARG A 7 -1.05 -14.09 18.02
N GLY A 8 -0.83 -12.97 17.32
CA GLY A 8 -1.66 -11.78 17.52
C GLY A 8 -0.99 -10.41 17.39
N SER A 9 0.34 -10.32 17.30
CA SER A 9 1.06 -9.04 17.23
C SER A 9 1.61 -8.76 15.82
N GLY A 10 0.76 -8.93 14.80
CA GLY A 10 1.10 -8.51 13.44
C GLY A 10 0.61 -7.08 13.23
N LEU A 11 1.48 -6.18 12.75
CA LEU A 11 0.99 -4.95 12.14
C LEU A 11 0.16 -5.35 10.92
N LEU A 12 -1.11 -4.94 10.93
CA LEU A 12 -2.01 -5.12 9.80
C LEU A 12 -1.88 -3.91 8.87
N VAL A 13 -1.62 -4.14 7.59
CA VAL A 13 -1.74 -3.08 6.58
C VAL A 13 -3.13 -3.19 5.97
N VAL A 14 -3.96 -2.19 6.22
CA VAL A 14 -5.32 -2.13 5.68
C VAL A 14 -5.36 -1.13 4.54
N LEU A 15 -5.86 -1.56 3.40
CA LEU A 15 -6.12 -0.72 2.24
C LEU A 15 -7.62 -0.41 2.25
N THR A 16 -7.97 0.61 3.02
CA THR A 16 -9.30 0.78 3.61
C THR A 16 -10.33 1.38 2.65
N ALA A 17 -9.91 2.24 1.73
CA ALA A 17 -10.87 2.96 0.87
C ALA A 17 -10.43 2.98 -0.59
N CYS A 18 -11.19 2.30 -1.45
CA CYS A 18 -11.20 2.55 -2.88
C CYS A 18 -12.15 3.73 -3.16
N ALA A 19 -11.65 4.95 -3.07
CA ALA A 19 -12.47 6.12 -3.37
C ALA A 19 -12.45 6.40 -4.88
N SER A 20 -13.61 6.70 -5.46
CA SER A 20 -13.66 7.57 -6.63
C SER A 20 -13.50 9.01 -6.14
N PRO A 21 -12.70 9.87 -6.79
CA PRO A 21 -12.46 11.22 -6.28
C PRO A 21 -13.76 12.03 -6.23
N ARG A 22 -14.21 12.38 -5.02
CA ARG A 22 -15.07 13.52 -4.75
C ARG A 22 -14.38 14.40 -3.69
N PRO A 23 -14.50 15.74 -3.79
CA PRO A 23 -13.97 16.64 -2.76
C PRO A 23 -14.74 16.45 -1.44
N GLU A 24 -14.02 16.27 -0.34
CA GLU A 24 -14.56 16.07 1.00
C GLU A 24 -15.35 17.27 1.52
N ARG A 25 -16.50 17.00 2.17
CA ARG A 25 -17.09 17.86 3.20
C ARG A 25 -16.62 17.39 4.58
N ARG A 26 -16.28 18.34 5.45
CA ARG A 26 -15.86 18.14 6.84
C ARG A 26 -17.03 17.87 7.79
N ALA A 27 -16.82 16.96 8.74
CA ALA A 27 -17.30 16.92 10.14
C ALA A 27 -16.74 15.62 10.75
N GLY A 28 -16.34 15.43 12.00
CA GLY A 28 -16.38 16.15 13.28
C GLY A 28 -16.10 15.07 14.36
N ASP A 29 -15.34 15.40 15.41
CA ASP A 29 -14.80 14.48 16.43
C ASP A 29 -15.85 13.69 17.25
N THR A 30 -15.43 12.56 17.86
CA THR A 30 -15.60 12.28 19.30
C THR A 30 -14.81 11.04 19.74
N ALA A 31 -14.30 11.07 20.98
CA ALA A 31 -13.36 10.11 21.58
C ALA A 31 -13.94 9.34 22.79
N GLY A 32 -13.32 8.18 23.10
CA GLY A 32 -13.26 7.53 24.43
C GLY A 32 -13.77 6.08 24.50
N PRO A 33 -13.43 5.26 25.54
CA PRO A 33 -12.32 5.33 26.50
C PRO A 33 -11.35 4.11 26.41
N ALA A 34 -10.23 4.22 27.12
CA ALA A 34 -9.13 3.27 27.20
C ALA A 34 -9.41 2.01 28.05
N SER A 35 -8.75 0.91 27.70
CA SER A 35 -8.42 -0.19 28.62
C SER A 35 -6.97 -0.59 28.42
N ALA A 36 -6.23 -0.58 29.53
CA ALA A 36 -4.80 -0.83 29.59
C ALA A 36 -4.47 -2.33 29.65
N LEU A 37 -3.43 -2.74 28.96
CA LEU A 37 -2.60 -3.88 29.36
C LEU A 37 -1.15 -3.56 29.03
N LEU A 38 -0.25 -3.80 29.99
CA LEU A 38 1.19 -3.53 29.91
C LEU A 38 1.81 -4.09 28.64
N VAL A 39 2.62 -3.26 27.96
CA VAL A 39 3.62 -3.74 26.99
C VAL A 39 4.94 -3.02 27.24
N ASP A 40 5.97 -3.84 27.43
CA ASP A 40 7.39 -3.53 27.49
C ASP A 40 7.82 -2.75 26.23
N PRO A 41 8.53 -1.59 26.32
CA PRO A 41 8.86 -0.79 25.15
C PRO A 41 9.85 -1.54 24.24
N GLY A 42 9.33 -2.14 23.17
CA GLY A 42 10.12 -2.69 22.08
C GLY A 42 10.66 -1.58 21.16
N PRO A 43 11.89 -1.72 20.64
CA PRO A 43 12.50 -0.72 19.77
C PRO A 43 11.87 -0.68 18.36
N ALA A 44 12.13 0.41 17.65
CA ALA A 44 11.66 0.82 16.32
C ALA A 44 11.37 -0.30 15.31
N VAL A 45 10.39 -0.06 14.43
CA VAL A 45 10.02 -0.98 13.34
C VAL A 45 9.76 -0.24 12.02
N ASP A 46 10.06 -0.90 10.90
CA ASP A 46 9.72 -0.41 9.55
C ASP A 46 8.58 -1.27 8.98
N ALA A 47 7.56 -0.66 8.40
CA ALA A 47 6.60 -1.34 7.53
C ALA A 47 6.91 -1.04 6.06
N VAL A 48 7.05 -2.06 5.22
CA VAL A 48 7.48 -1.93 3.82
C VAL A 48 6.42 -2.48 2.88
N SER A 49 6.00 -1.67 1.91
CA SER A 49 5.16 -2.06 0.78
C SER A 49 5.83 -1.62 -0.52
N ALA A 50 5.68 -2.39 -1.60
CA ALA A 50 6.20 -1.99 -2.91
C ALA A 50 5.13 -2.17 -3.99
N LEU A 51 4.81 -1.11 -4.73
CA LEU A 51 3.92 -1.17 -5.89
C LEU A 51 4.75 -1.25 -7.16
N ALA A 52 4.79 -2.42 -7.78
CA ALA A 52 5.57 -2.71 -8.97
C ALA A 52 4.68 -2.89 -10.21
N ALA A 53 5.14 -2.38 -11.36
CA ALA A 53 4.56 -2.78 -12.63
C ALA A 53 5.01 -4.18 -13.02
N ARG A 54 4.18 -4.87 -13.81
CA ARG A 54 4.58 -6.13 -14.45
C ARG A 54 5.01 -5.92 -15.89
N PRO A 55 6.17 -6.45 -16.31
CA PRO A 55 6.44 -6.65 -17.73
C PRO A 55 5.44 -7.68 -18.28
N ALA A 56 4.94 -7.45 -19.50
CA ALA A 56 4.03 -8.38 -20.15
C ALA A 56 4.75 -9.73 -20.35
N ARG A 57 4.19 -10.84 -19.82
CA ARG A 57 4.75 -12.16 -20.10
C ARG A 57 4.54 -12.50 -21.57
N ARG A 58 5.64 -12.71 -22.29
CA ARG A 58 5.70 -13.18 -23.68
C ARG A 58 4.85 -14.45 -23.87
N ALA A 59 3.87 -14.38 -24.77
CA ALA A 59 3.66 -15.50 -25.69
C ALA A 59 4.83 -15.46 -26.70
N SER A 60 5.49 -16.58 -26.92
CA SER A 60 6.63 -16.71 -27.83
C SER A 60 6.20 -16.50 -29.29
N GLY A 61 6.22 -15.26 -29.74
CA GLY A 61 6.02 -14.89 -31.14
C GLY A 61 6.62 -13.51 -31.38
N GLY A 62 7.69 -13.44 -32.17
CA GLY A 62 8.45 -12.23 -32.40
C GLY A 62 7.61 -11.10 -33.00
N TRP A 63 7.41 -10.04 -32.23
CA TRP A 63 6.90 -8.75 -32.71
C TRP A 63 7.77 -7.63 -32.14
N ARG A 64 7.99 -6.59 -32.95
CA ARG A 64 8.83 -5.41 -32.68
C ARG A 64 8.47 -4.80 -31.32
N ARG A 65 9.47 -4.29 -30.60
CA ARG A 65 9.32 -3.53 -29.34
C ARG A 65 8.37 -2.35 -29.57
N ALA A 66 7.07 -2.53 -29.31
CA ALA A 66 6.28 -1.40 -28.86
C ALA A 66 6.89 -0.97 -27.52
N ASP A 67 7.21 0.31 -27.38
CA ASP A 67 7.78 0.90 -26.17
C ASP A 67 7.14 0.31 -24.91
N GLU A 68 7.89 -0.52 -24.17
CA GLU A 68 7.53 -0.85 -22.79
C GLU A 68 7.79 0.41 -21.97
N ALA A 69 6.79 1.31 -21.98
CA ALA A 69 6.85 2.53 -21.21
C ALA A 69 7.12 2.18 -19.74
N ARG A 70 8.24 2.70 -19.22
CA ARG A 70 8.57 2.57 -17.79
C ARG A 70 7.41 3.11 -16.96
N PRO A 71 7.15 2.53 -15.78
CA PRO A 71 6.16 3.07 -14.86
C PRO A 71 6.47 4.53 -14.55
N VAL A 72 5.42 5.35 -14.49
CA VAL A 72 5.52 6.77 -14.12
C VAL A 72 5.13 6.89 -12.66
N HIS A 73 5.99 7.54 -11.88
CA HIS A 73 5.79 7.77 -10.46
C HIS A 73 5.57 9.26 -10.19
N GLY A 74 4.50 9.59 -9.47
CA GLY A 74 4.34 10.90 -8.85
C GLY A 74 4.62 10.79 -7.36
N VAL A 75 5.68 11.45 -6.90
CA VAL A 75 6.00 11.59 -5.48
C VAL A 75 5.41 12.92 -5.00
N PRO A 76 4.54 12.94 -3.98
CA PRO A 76 3.84 14.15 -3.57
C PRO A 76 4.77 15.18 -2.93
N ALA A 77 4.31 16.42 -2.79
CA ALA A 77 5.08 17.43 -2.07
C ALA A 77 4.90 17.27 -0.54
N ARG A 78 3.79 16.67 -0.11
CA ARG A 78 3.43 16.48 1.30
C ARG A 78 2.97 15.05 1.59
N ALA A 79 3.20 14.54 2.80
CA ALA A 79 2.79 13.18 3.18
C ALA A 79 1.26 12.95 3.17
N SER A 80 0.47 14.02 3.30
CA SER A 80 -0.99 13.97 3.22
C SER A 80 -1.54 13.93 1.79
N GLU A 81 -0.68 13.95 0.77
CA GLU A 81 -1.08 13.93 -0.64
C GLU A 81 -0.84 12.53 -1.23
N PRO A 82 -1.57 12.13 -2.29
CA PRO A 82 -1.40 10.82 -2.88
C PRO A 82 -0.09 10.71 -3.67
N ALA A 83 0.67 9.65 -3.43
CA ALA A 83 1.65 9.16 -4.38
C ALA A 83 0.92 8.46 -5.54
N THR A 84 1.47 8.53 -6.75
CA THR A 84 0.85 7.92 -7.92
C THR A 84 1.81 6.96 -8.62
N VAL A 85 1.27 5.85 -9.11
CA VAL A 85 1.97 4.91 -9.98
C VAL A 85 1.10 4.62 -11.18
N ALA A 86 1.64 4.79 -12.38
CA ALA A 86 0.95 4.53 -13.64
C ALA A 86 1.75 3.62 -14.56
N HIS A 87 1.10 2.63 -15.17
CA HIS A 87 1.69 1.75 -16.17
C HIS A 87 0.61 1.09 -17.03
N GLY A 88 0.85 0.99 -18.35
CA GLY A 88 -0.02 0.24 -19.27
C GLY A 88 -1.49 0.69 -19.24
N GLY A 89 -1.74 1.99 -19.13
CA GLY A 89 -3.09 2.57 -19.04
C GLY A 89 -3.77 2.44 -17.68
N THR A 90 -3.16 1.74 -16.71
CA THR A 90 -3.62 1.67 -15.31
C THR A 90 -2.92 2.73 -14.47
N ARG A 91 -3.66 3.45 -13.63
CA ARG A 91 -3.10 4.39 -12.64
C ARG A 91 -3.72 4.12 -11.28
N VAL A 92 -2.88 4.15 -10.25
CA VAL A 92 -3.28 4.07 -8.84
C VAL A 92 -2.73 5.29 -8.11
N GLY A 93 -3.58 5.97 -7.36
CA GLY A 93 -3.17 6.88 -6.31
C GLY A 93 -3.19 6.17 -4.96
N LEU A 94 -2.19 6.39 -4.11
CA LEU A 94 -2.13 5.85 -2.76
C LEU A 94 -1.75 6.94 -1.78
N ARG A 95 -2.53 7.07 -0.70
CA ARG A 95 -2.31 8.06 0.35
C ARG A 95 -2.41 7.37 1.70
N LEU A 96 -1.44 7.62 2.58
CA LEU A 96 -1.48 7.16 3.95
C LEU A 96 -2.63 7.87 4.70
N ALA A 97 -3.60 7.12 5.20
CA ALA A 97 -4.70 7.68 5.97
C ALA A 97 -4.17 8.21 7.30
N GLY A 98 -4.69 9.37 7.74
CA GLY A 98 -4.13 10.09 8.89
C GLY A 98 -2.79 10.81 8.62
N GLY A 99 -2.24 10.70 7.40
CA GLY A 99 -1.02 11.40 6.99
C GLY A 99 -1.12 12.91 7.20
N ARG A 100 -0.17 13.48 7.95
CA ARG A 100 -0.06 14.92 8.22
C ARG A 100 0.52 15.67 7.00
N PRO A 101 0.20 16.95 6.79
CA PRO A 101 0.67 17.73 5.63
C PRO A 101 2.12 18.21 5.78
N VAL A 102 3.01 17.34 6.26
CA VAL A 102 4.45 17.62 6.41
C VAL A 102 5.14 17.59 5.04
N PRO A 103 6.06 18.53 4.75
CA PRO A 103 6.75 18.59 3.47
C PRO A 103 7.75 17.43 3.32
N GLY A 104 7.90 16.94 2.08
CA GLY A 104 8.91 15.95 1.75
C GLY A 104 10.29 16.57 1.58
N VAL A 105 11.31 15.87 2.08
CA VAL A 105 12.73 16.18 1.85
C VAL A 105 13.32 15.12 0.93
N ARG A 106 13.90 15.55 -0.19
CA ARG A 106 14.57 14.65 -1.14
C ARG A 106 15.95 14.26 -0.61
N LEU A 107 16.18 12.96 -0.45
CA LEU A 107 17.42 12.36 0.00
C LEU A 107 17.87 11.32 -1.05
N GLY A 108 18.67 11.75 -2.03
CA GLY A 108 19.05 10.88 -3.14
C GLY A 108 17.86 10.45 -4.00
N ASP A 109 17.61 9.14 -4.09
CA ASP A 109 16.49 8.55 -4.83
C ASP A 109 15.20 8.42 -4.00
N GLU A 110 15.23 8.76 -2.72
CA GLU A 110 14.11 8.68 -1.80
C GLU A 110 13.57 10.07 -1.42
N THR A 111 12.28 10.17 -1.14
CA THR A 111 11.69 11.33 -0.46
C THR A 111 11.19 10.92 0.91
N ARG A 112 11.66 11.62 1.95
CA ARG A 112 11.34 11.37 3.35
C ARG A 112 10.40 12.45 3.89
N TYR A 113 9.41 12.04 4.66
CA TYR A 113 8.44 12.92 5.31
C TYR A 113 8.44 12.64 6.82
N ASP A 114 9.23 13.41 7.56
CA ASP A 114 9.32 13.26 9.02
C ASP A 114 8.04 13.74 9.69
N GLY A 115 7.57 12.96 10.67
CA GLY A 115 6.34 13.23 11.39
C GLY A 115 5.06 12.92 10.61
N ALA A 116 5.13 12.08 9.57
CA ALA A 116 4.00 11.79 8.68
C ALA A 116 2.76 11.27 9.42
N LEU A 117 2.92 10.47 10.47
CA LEU A 117 1.84 9.99 11.35
C LEU A 117 1.89 10.59 12.77
N GLY A 118 2.77 11.56 13.01
CA GLY A 118 3.05 12.12 14.33
C GLY A 118 4.51 11.96 14.75
N PRO A 119 4.89 12.43 15.95
CA PRO A 119 6.26 12.34 16.45
C PRO A 119 6.80 10.91 16.42
N GLY A 120 8.09 10.76 16.11
CA GLY A 120 8.74 9.44 16.03
C GLY A 120 8.36 8.59 14.82
N THR A 121 7.72 9.17 13.79
CA THR A 121 7.36 8.45 12.57
C THR A 121 7.96 9.12 11.33
N ALA A 122 8.18 8.35 10.26
CA ALA A 122 8.48 8.91 8.95
C ALA A 122 7.86 8.06 7.84
N LEU A 123 7.35 8.72 6.80
CA LEU A 123 7.04 8.08 5.53
C LEU A 123 8.24 8.24 4.58
N ARG A 124 8.59 7.20 3.85
CA ARG A 124 9.66 7.20 2.85
C ARG A 124 9.13 6.63 1.55
N LEU A 125 9.28 7.40 0.48
CA LEU A 125 8.87 6.98 -0.87
C LEU A 125 10.10 6.93 -1.77
N ARG A 126 10.38 5.74 -2.32
CA ARG A 126 11.55 5.48 -3.16
C ARG A 126 11.17 4.80 -4.47
N PRO A 127 11.21 5.50 -5.61
CA PRO A 127 11.14 4.86 -6.92
C PRO A 127 12.38 3.96 -7.15
N LEU A 128 12.14 2.71 -7.49
CA LEU A 128 13.19 1.72 -7.76
C LEU A 128 13.48 1.61 -9.25
N ALA A 129 14.71 1.23 -9.60
CA ALA A 129 15.13 1.01 -10.99
C ALA A 129 14.28 -0.04 -11.74
N SER A 130 13.63 -0.94 -11.01
CA SER A 130 12.66 -1.92 -11.53
C SER A 130 11.34 -1.30 -12.03
N GLY A 131 11.10 -0.02 -11.75
CA GLY A 131 9.82 0.66 -11.99
C GLY A 131 8.80 0.44 -10.88
N ALA A 132 9.23 -0.06 -9.71
CA ALA A 132 8.40 -0.12 -8.53
C ALA A 132 8.50 1.18 -7.71
N LEU A 133 7.43 1.55 -7.01
CA LEU A 133 7.49 2.53 -5.94
C LEU A 133 7.54 1.76 -4.61
N GLU A 134 8.62 1.94 -3.86
CA GLU A 134 8.71 1.47 -2.49
C GLU A 134 8.17 2.53 -1.53
N ASP A 135 7.37 2.08 -0.59
CA ASP A 135 6.73 2.86 0.48
C ASP A 135 7.14 2.23 1.81
N LEU A 136 7.87 2.99 2.63
CA LEU A 136 8.28 2.57 3.96
C LEU A 136 7.72 3.54 5.01
N VAL A 137 7.17 2.98 6.08
CA VAL A 137 6.78 3.73 7.28
C VAL A 137 7.69 3.33 8.42
N ASP A 138 8.50 4.28 8.88
CA ASP A 138 9.37 4.14 10.05
C ASP A 138 8.57 4.50 11.30
N LEU A 139 8.67 3.66 12.33
CA LEU A 139 8.10 3.89 13.66
C LEU A 139 9.21 3.78 14.69
N GLU A 140 9.39 4.81 15.53
CA GLU A 140 10.40 4.83 16.60
C GLU A 140 10.12 3.80 17.70
N ALA A 141 8.84 3.49 17.93
CA ALA A 141 8.39 2.48 18.88
C ALA A 141 7.60 1.40 18.15
N ALA A 142 7.61 0.18 18.71
CA ALA A 142 6.77 -0.89 18.22
C ALA A 142 5.27 -0.50 18.30
N PRO A 143 4.47 -0.79 17.27
CA PRO A 143 3.05 -0.49 17.27
C PRO A 143 2.34 -1.29 18.37
N ALA A 144 1.35 -0.67 19.02
CA ALA A 144 0.53 -1.36 19.99
C ALA A 144 -0.26 -2.52 19.34
N ALA A 145 -0.70 -3.48 20.15
CA ALA A 145 -1.50 -4.60 19.66
C ALA A 145 -2.78 -4.09 18.98
N GLY A 146 -3.00 -4.49 17.73
CA GLY A 146 -4.17 -4.09 16.93
C GLY A 146 -4.01 -2.77 16.18
N GLU A 147 -2.87 -2.08 16.29
CA GLU A 147 -2.57 -0.97 15.41
C GLU A 147 -2.41 -1.44 13.96
N ARG A 148 -2.81 -0.56 13.04
CA ARG A 148 -2.83 -0.80 11.61
C ARG A 148 -2.39 0.43 10.84
N LEU A 149 -1.82 0.22 9.67
CA LEU A 149 -1.59 1.28 8.68
C LEU A 149 -2.73 1.26 7.68
N ASP A 150 -3.52 2.32 7.66
CA ASP A 150 -4.63 2.50 6.74
C ASP A 150 -4.18 3.30 5.50
N TYR A 151 -4.52 2.85 4.30
CA TYR A 151 -4.30 3.61 3.06
C TYR A 151 -5.61 3.89 2.31
N VAL A 152 -5.70 5.08 1.72
CA VAL A 152 -6.73 5.45 0.76
C VAL A 152 -6.16 5.27 -0.65
N LEU A 153 -6.86 4.48 -1.46
CA LEU A 153 -6.53 4.21 -2.85
C LEU A 153 -7.49 4.96 -3.78
N ASP A 154 -6.92 5.73 -4.72
CA ASP A 154 -7.63 6.16 -5.92
C ASP A 154 -7.46 5.08 -7.00
N VAL A 155 -8.55 4.39 -7.29
CA VAL A 155 -8.62 3.31 -8.28
C VAL A 155 -9.53 3.67 -9.45
N SER A 156 -9.81 4.96 -9.64
CA SER A 156 -10.71 5.44 -10.70
C SER A 156 -10.23 5.08 -12.12
N ALA A 157 -8.92 4.86 -12.29
CA ALA A 157 -8.29 4.38 -13.52
C ALA A 157 -7.86 2.90 -13.46
N VAL A 158 -8.54 2.08 -12.65
CA VAL A 158 -8.32 0.63 -12.53
C VAL A 158 -9.62 -0.09 -12.89
N ALA A 159 -9.54 -1.04 -13.82
CA ALA A 159 -10.72 -1.75 -14.30
C ALA A 159 -11.11 -2.95 -13.43
N GLY A 160 -10.29 -3.34 -12.47
CA GLY A 160 -10.63 -4.39 -11.50
C GLY A 160 -9.53 -4.59 -10.47
N LEU A 161 -9.90 -5.10 -9.30
CA LEU A 161 -8.98 -5.47 -8.23
C LEU A 161 -9.00 -6.96 -7.99
N ARG A 162 -7.82 -7.51 -7.71
CA ARG A 162 -7.68 -8.90 -7.26
C ARG A 162 -6.69 -9.02 -6.12
N GLN A 163 -7.06 -9.72 -5.06
CA GLN A 163 -6.18 -10.07 -3.97
C GLN A 163 -5.87 -11.57 -3.99
N VAL A 164 -4.62 -11.94 -4.24
CA VAL A 164 -4.16 -13.34 -4.16
C VAL A 164 -3.16 -13.44 -3.00
N GLY A 165 -3.61 -14.05 -1.91
CA GLY A 165 -2.86 -14.04 -0.65
C GLY A 165 -2.68 -12.62 -0.13
N ARG A 166 -1.43 -12.16 -0.03
CA ARG A 166 -1.05 -10.81 0.43
C ARG A 166 -0.69 -9.85 -0.71
N THR A 167 -0.91 -10.27 -1.96
CA THR A 167 -0.61 -9.47 -3.15
C THR A 167 -1.90 -8.86 -3.66
N VAL A 168 -1.89 -7.55 -3.89
CA VAL A 168 -2.98 -6.85 -4.58
C VAL A 168 -2.58 -6.59 -6.02
N GLU A 169 -3.44 -6.96 -6.94
CA GLU A 169 -3.27 -6.79 -8.38
C GLU A 169 -4.30 -5.79 -8.91
N PHE A 170 -3.82 -4.80 -9.66
CA PHE A 170 -4.63 -3.80 -10.34
C PHE A 170 -4.72 -4.19 -11.81
N LEU A 171 -5.95 -4.46 -12.26
CA LEU A 171 -6.24 -5.09 -13.53
C LEU A 171 -6.67 -4.05 -14.58
N ASP A 172 -6.31 -4.32 -15.84
CA ASP A 172 -6.90 -3.63 -16.99
C ASP A 172 -8.28 -4.20 -17.36
N ALA A 173 -8.89 -3.62 -18.40
CA ALA A 173 -10.22 -4.00 -18.87
C ALA A 173 -10.31 -5.46 -19.35
N GLN A 174 -9.18 -6.09 -19.68
CA GLN A 174 -9.09 -7.50 -20.08
C GLN A 174 -8.86 -8.43 -18.87
N GLY A 175 -8.70 -7.88 -17.67
CA GLY A 175 -8.37 -8.64 -16.45
C GLY A 175 -6.88 -8.94 -16.32
N THR A 176 -6.02 -8.32 -17.14
CA THR A 176 -4.57 -8.49 -17.07
C THR A 176 -4.00 -7.64 -15.94
N PRO A 177 -3.24 -8.20 -15.00
CA PRO A 177 -2.59 -7.43 -13.95
C PRO A 177 -1.51 -6.50 -14.52
N ARG A 178 -1.70 -5.18 -14.41
CA ARG A 178 -0.75 -4.16 -14.88
C ARG A 178 0.16 -3.66 -13.77
N LEU A 179 -0.40 -3.45 -12.58
CA LEU A 179 0.33 -3.08 -11.37
C LEU A 179 0.08 -4.12 -10.27
N ARG A 180 1.04 -4.28 -9.37
CA ARG A 180 0.97 -5.20 -8.23
C ARG A 180 1.62 -4.63 -7.00
N MET A 181 0.92 -4.67 -5.89
CA MET A 181 1.53 -4.47 -4.59
C MET A 181 2.18 -5.80 -4.15
N ALA A 182 3.47 -5.77 -3.85
CA ALA A 182 4.17 -6.87 -3.19
C ALA A 182 3.58 -7.10 -1.80
N ALA A 183 3.66 -8.35 -1.33
CA ALA A 183 3.24 -8.67 0.03
C ALA A 183 4.05 -7.81 1.03
N PRO A 184 3.39 -7.00 1.88
CA PRO A 184 4.09 -6.10 2.77
C PRO A 184 4.81 -6.88 3.87
N THR A 185 5.86 -6.25 4.38
CA THR A 185 6.66 -6.80 5.45
C THR A 185 6.82 -5.79 6.58
N VAL A 186 7.11 -6.30 7.76
CA VAL A 186 7.51 -5.53 8.93
C VAL A 186 8.92 -5.94 9.27
N ARG A 187 9.81 -4.99 9.48
CA ARG A 187 11.17 -5.22 9.97
C ARG A 187 11.28 -4.67 11.39
N GLY A 188 11.62 -5.53 12.34
CA GLY A 188 11.95 -5.09 13.70
C GLY A 188 13.35 -4.50 13.78
N ALA A 189 13.62 -3.72 14.84
CA ALA A 189 14.95 -3.21 15.14
C ALA A 189 16.01 -4.31 15.38
N ASP A 190 15.60 -5.54 15.68
CA ASP A 190 16.46 -6.72 15.73
C ASP A 190 16.82 -7.28 14.33
N GLY A 191 16.35 -6.62 13.26
CA GLY A 191 16.55 -6.99 11.87
C GLY A 191 15.64 -8.12 11.38
N ARG A 192 14.82 -8.74 12.25
CA ARG A 192 13.89 -9.80 11.85
C ARG A 192 12.79 -9.22 10.96
N VAL A 193 12.41 -10.00 9.96
CA VAL A 193 11.35 -9.64 9.01
C VAL A 193 10.15 -10.55 9.21
N ALA A 194 8.99 -9.94 9.46
CA ALA A 194 7.69 -10.58 9.44
C ALA A 194 6.91 -10.16 8.19
N ARG A 195 5.92 -10.96 7.77
CA ARG A 195 4.96 -10.55 6.76
C ARG A 195 3.82 -9.80 7.45
N ALA A 196 3.44 -8.65 6.91
CA ALA A 196 2.21 -7.99 7.30
C ALA A 196 1.04 -8.63 6.53
N ASP A 197 -0.12 -8.71 7.18
CA ASP A 197 -1.33 -9.10 6.50
C ASP A 197 -1.93 -7.89 5.76
N VAL A 198 -2.72 -8.19 4.71
CA VAL A 198 -3.33 -7.18 3.83
C VAL A 198 -4.82 -7.41 3.77
N GLU A 199 -5.58 -6.35 3.98
CA GLU A 199 -7.02 -6.33 3.82
C GLU A 199 -7.44 -5.23 2.84
N LEU A 200 -8.31 -5.56 1.88
CA LEU A 200 -8.94 -4.59 0.98
C LEU A 200 -10.36 -4.26 1.46
N GLY A 201 -10.63 -2.99 1.72
CA GLY A 201 -11.97 -2.49 2.08
C GLY A 201 -12.94 -2.33 0.90
N CYS A 202 -12.58 -2.79 -0.30
CA CYS A 202 -13.37 -2.67 -1.52
C CYS A 202 -13.58 -4.02 -2.22
N ALA A 203 -14.61 -4.10 -3.07
CA ALA A 203 -14.92 -5.33 -3.79
C ALA A 203 -13.75 -5.72 -4.70
N HIS A 204 -13.32 -6.97 -4.59
CA HIS A 204 -12.18 -7.53 -5.32
C HIS A 204 -12.41 -9.02 -5.62
N ASP A 205 -11.69 -9.56 -6.60
CA ASP A 205 -11.59 -11.00 -6.84
C ASP A 205 -10.51 -11.61 -5.93
N THR A 206 -10.70 -12.85 -5.47
CA THR A 206 -9.69 -13.60 -4.70
C THR A 206 -9.15 -14.80 -5.46
N SER A 207 -9.70 -15.09 -6.65
CA SER A 207 -9.33 -16.25 -7.45
C SER A 207 -8.04 -16.02 -8.25
N PRO A 208 -7.01 -16.89 -8.08
CA PRO A 208 -5.79 -16.81 -8.87
C PRO A 208 -5.96 -17.29 -10.32
N ALA A 209 -7.10 -17.92 -10.66
CA ALA A 209 -7.38 -18.42 -12.00
C ALA A 209 -7.30 -17.31 -13.08
N ALA A 210 -7.02 -17.70 -14.32
CA ALA A 210 -7.07 -16.77 -15.45
C ALA A 210 -8.47 -16.13 -15.58
N PRO A 211 -8.57 -14.84 -15.93
CA PRO A 211 -9.83 -14.07 -15.85
C PRO A 211 -10.85 -14.40 -16.95
N TRP A 212 -10.60 -15.40 -17.80
CA TRP A 212 -11.39 -15.66 -18.99
C TRP A 212 -12.76 -16.23 -18.64
N GLY A 213 -13.83 -15.59 -19.12
CA GLY A 213 -15.21 -16.04 -18.93
C GLY A 213 -15.83 -15.75 -17.55
N ARG A 214 -15.14 -15.01 -16.66
CA ARG A 214 -15.68 -14.65 -15.33
C ARG A 214 -16.13 -13.19 -15.28
N ARG A 215 -17.21 -12.92 -14.53
CA ARG A 215 -17.59 -11.55 -14.18
C ARG A 215 -16.45 -10.91 -13.39
N ARG A 216 -15.97 -9.76 -13.87
CA ARG A 216 -14.99 -8.95 -13.15
C ARG A 216 -15.68 -8.32 -11.95
N VAL A 217 -15.10 -8.48 -10.76
CA VAL A 217 -15.52 -7.72 -9.59
C VAL A 217 -14.97 -6.32 -9.76
N VAL A 218 -15.80 -5.43 -10.30
CA VAL A 218 -15.57 -3.99 -10.31
C VAL A 218 -16.77 -3.40 -9.62
N ARG A 219 -16.59 -2.97 -8.38
CA ARG A 219 -17.35 -1.86 -7.83
C ARG A 219 -16.64 -1.39 -6.57
N ALA A 220 -16.03 -0.21 -6.65
CA ALA A 220 -16.18 0.68 -5.51
C ALA A 220 -17.69 0.78 -5.26
N PRO A 221 -18.17 0.62 -4.01
CA PRO A 221 -19.60 0.79 -3.75
C PRO A 221 -20.06 2.11 -4.38
N GLU A 222 -21.14 2.06 -5.15
CA GLU A 222 -21.88 3.27 -5.48
C GLU A 222 -22.39 3.81 -4.14
N LEU A 223 -21.73 4.86 -3.64
CA LEU A 223 -22.24 5.71 -2.58
C LEU A 223 -23.08 6.83 -3.20
#